data_AF-A0A136LNX3-F1
#
_entry.id   AF-A0A136LNX3-F1
#
_cell.length_a   1.000
_cell.length_b   1.000
_cell.length_c   1.000
_cell.angle_alpha   90.00
_cell.angle_beta   90.00
_cell.angle_gamma   90.00
#
_symmetry.space_group_name_H-M   'P 1'
#
loop_
_entity.id
_entity.type
_entity.pdbx_description
1 polymer ?
#
loop_
_entity_poly.entity_id
_entity_poly.type
_entity_poly.pdbx_seq_one_letter_code
_entity_poly.pdbx_strand_id
1 'polypeptide(L)'
;MLKQIRGWSRRRKMITGIGLLAVMAFAAFAVWLLWDLPPIDRLQAGMTLPSTRIYDRNNRLIYEILSDSDTGGLNTAIPLETIPLYCRQATIAVEDANFYSHPG
;
A
#
# COMPACT_ATOMS: atom_id res chain seq x y z
N MET A 1 24.67 -28.14 52.92
CA MET A 1 23.50 -27.84 52.07
C MET A 1 23.77 -26.56 51.28
N LEU A 2 24.51 -26.63 50.16
CA LEU A 2 24.66 -25.50 49.23
C LEU A 2 24.63 -26.06 47.81
N LYS A 3 23.56 -25.71 47.08
CA LYS A 3 23.17 -26.22 45.76
C LYS A 3 24.02 -25.50 44.71
N GLN A 4 24.98 -26.19 44.09
CA GLN A 4 25.78 -25.64 42.99
C GLN A 4 24.85 -25.20 41.85
N ILE A 5 24.81 -23.90 41.58
CA ILE A 5 24.08 -23.31 40.46
C ILE A 5 24.80 -23.77 39.19
N ARG A 6 24.18 -24.71 38.46
CA ARG A 6 24.74 -25.33 37.25
C ARG A 6 24.93 -24.27 36.16
N GLY A 7 26.13 -23.69 36.10
CA GLY A 7 26.53 -22.74 35.07
C GLY A 7 26.29 -23.34 33.69
N TRP A 8 25.51 -22.64 32.86
CA TRP A 8 25.26 -23.07 31.49
C TRP A 8 26.56 -23.28 30.72
N SER A 9 26.63 -24.38 29.95
CA SER A 9 27.78 -24.66 29.09
C SER A 9 27.98 -23.52 28.09
N ARG A 10 29.25 -23.19 27.79
CA ARG A 10 29.64 -22.09 26.88
C ARG A 10 28.90 -22.14 25.53
N ARG A 11 28.59 -23.35 25.06
CA ARG A 11 27.79 -23.61 23.85
C ARG A 11 26.34 -23.12 23.97
N ARG A 12 25.67 -23.37 25.10
CA ARG A 12 24.29 -22.88 25.33
C ARG A 12 24.23 -21.36 25.35
N LYS A 13 25.20 -20.71 25.99
CA LYS A 13 25.32 -19.24 26.00
C LYS A 13 25.55 -18.66 24.59
N MET A 14 26.36 -19.32 23.76
CA MET A 14 26.55 -18.93 22.36
C MET A 14 25.27 -19.09 21.53
N ILE A 15 24.59 -20.22 21.64
CA ILE A 15 23.35 -20.48 20.89
C ILE A 15 22.28 -19.45 21.26
N THR A 16 22.12 -19.15 22.55
CA THR A 16 21.18 -18.11 22.98
C THR A 16 21.58 -16.71 22.51
N GLY A 17 22.89 -16.40 22.48
CA GLY A 17 23.37 -15.12 21.98
C GLY A 17 23.12 -14.94 20.47
N ILE A 18 23.38 -15.98 19.67
CA ILE A 18 23.12 -15.97 18.23
C ILE A 18 21.62 -15.88 17.95
N GLY A 19 20.80 -16.63 18.70
CA GLY A 19 19.35 -16.56 18.59
C GLY A 19 18.81 -15.16 18.89
N LEU A 20 19.30 -14.51 19.95
CA LEU A 20 18.92 -13.15 20.30
C LEU A 20 19.32 -12.16 19.19
N LEU A 21 20.53 -12.30 18.63
CA LEU A 21 21.02 -11.45 17.56
C LEU A 21 20.20 -11.61 16.28
N ALA A 22 19.82 -12.84 15.93
CA ALA A 22 18.95 -13.12 14.79
C ALA A 22 17.55 -12.49 14.95
N VAL A 23 16.97 -12.56 16.16
CA VAL A 23 15.68 -11.92 16.46
C VAL A 23 15.79 -10.40 16.34
N MET A 24 16.86 -9.79 16.86
CA MET A 24 17.07 -8.35 16.73
C MET A 24 17.28 -7.91 15.28
N ALA A 25 18.05 -8.67 14.50
CA ALA A 25 18.26 -8.40 13.09
C ALA A 25 16.95 -8.50 12.29
N PHE A 26 16.13 -9.52 12.57
CA PHE A 26 14.82 -9.68 11.95
C PHE A 26 13.86 -8.53 12.32
N ALA A 27 13.83 -8.13 13.59
CA ALA A 27 13.01 -7.00 14.04
C ALA A 27 13.46 -5.69 13.37
N ALA A 28 14.76 -5.42 13.32
CA ALA A 28 15.30 -4.24 12.64
C ALA A 28 14.96 -4.24 11.14
N PHE A 29 15.07 -5.39 10.47
CA PHE A 29 14.67 -5.54 9.08
C PHE A 29 13.16 -5.28 8.87
N ALA A 30 12.31 -5.84 9.73
CA ALA A 30 10.87 -5.62 9.67
C ALA A 30 10.50 -4.15 9.89
N VAL A 31 11.13 -3.47 10.86
CA VAL A 31 10.93 -2.03 11.08
C VAL A 31 11.38 -1.25 9.84
N TRP A 32 12.58 -1.51 9.31
CA TRP A 32 13.08 -0.83 8.12
C TRP A 32 12.17 -1.02 6.90
N LEU A 33 11.65 -2.24 6.68
CA LEU A 33 10.75 -2.55 5.57
C LEU A 33 9.39 -1.87 5.72
N LEU A 34 8.89 -1.74 6.95
CA LEU A 34 7.52 -1.30 7.21
C LEU A 34 7.39 0.18 7.60
N TRP A 35 8.50 0.88 7.80
CA TRP A 35 8.52 2.24 8.38
C TRP A 35 7.74 3.26 7.56
N ASP A 36 7.86 3.20 6.23
CA ASP A 36 7.26 4.19 5.32
C ASP A 36 5.93 3.72 4.70
N LEU A 37 5.32 2.62 5.19
CA LEU A 37 4.02 2.22 4.67
C LEU A 37 2.93 3.21 5.10
N PRO A 38 2.08 3.66 4.16
CA PRO A 38 0.91 4.46 4.51
C PRO A 38 -0.06 3.62 5.37
N PRO A 39 -0.79 4.26 6.30
CA PRO A 39 -1.79 3.55 7.09
C PRO A 39 -2.93 3.01 6.20
N ILE A 40 -3.46 1.85 6.57
CA ILE A 40 -4.38 1.03 5.74
C ILE A 40 -5.69 1.78 5.44
N ASP A 41 -6.13 2.63 6.34
CA ASP A 41 -7.31 3.49 6.19
C ASP A 41 -7.22 4.44 4.98
N ARG A 42 -6.01 4.82 4.56
CA ARG A 42 -5.80 5.65 3.36
C ARG A 42 -6.09 4.93 2.05
N LEU A 43 -6.09 3.59 2.04
CA LEU A 43 -6.36 2.83 0.81
C LEU A 43 -7.78 3.13 0.28
N GLN A 44 -8.77 3.26 1.16
CA GLN A 44 -10.15 3.52 0.75
C GLN A 44 -10.43 4.99 0.44
N ALA A 45 -9.63 5.91 0.99
CA ALA A 45 -9.89 7.35 0.91
C ALA A 45 -9.68 7.94 -0.50
N GLY A 46 -8.82 7.34 -1.32
CA GLY A 46 -8.41 7.92 -2.61
C GLY A 46 -9.00 7.28 -3.87
N MET A 47 -9.63 6.11 -3.77
CA MET A 47 -9.93 5.32 -4.99
C MET A 47 -11.19 5.76 -5.76
N THR A 48 -12.08 6.56 -5.17
CA THR A 48 -13.41 6.77 -5.77
C THR A 48 -14.03 8.13 -5.58
N LEU A 49 -13.41 9.10 -4.89
CA LEU A 49 -14.03 10.41 -4.77
C LEU A 49 -13.75 11.23 -6.04
N PRO A 50 -14.78 11.52 -6.87
CA PRO A 50 -14.61 12.50 -7.92
C PRO A 50 -14.33 13.87 -7.29
N SER A 51 -13.60 14.69 -8.03
CA SER A 51 -13.40 16.10 -7.75
C SER A 51 -14.73 16.80 -7.48
N THR A 52 -14.73 17.72 -6.51
CA THR A 52 -15.93 18.51 -6.20
C THR A 52 -16.05 19.62 -7.23
N ARG A 53 -17.17 19.65 -7.96
CA ARG A 53 -17.43 20.64 -9.02
C ARG A 53 -18.46 21.67 -8.60
N ILE A 54 -18.17 22.93 -8.86
CA ILE A 54 -19.03 24.08 -8.59
C ILE A 54 -19.59 24.59 -9.92
N TYR A 55 -20.91 24.61 -10.05
CA TYR A 55 -21.62 25.06 -11.25
C TYR A 55 -22.40 26.36 -11.00
N ASP A 56 -22.59 27.16 -12.04
CA ASP A 56 -23.51 28.31 -12.01
C ASP A 56 -24.99 27.88 -12.15
N ARG A 57 -25.91 28.85 -12.09
CA ARG A 57 -27.37 28.60 -12.24
C ARG A 57 -27.78 28.01 -13.60
N ASN A 58 -26.92 28.10 -14.60
CA ASN A 58 -27.12 27.59 -15.95
C ASN A 58 -26.34 26.29 -16.19
N ASN A 59 -25.88 25.61 -15.13
CA ASN A 59 -25.03 24.42 -15.17
C ASN A 59 -23.67 24.62 -15.87
N ARG A 60 -23.14 25.85 -15.90
CA ARG A 60 -21.77 26.09 -16.40
C ARG A 60 -20.77 25.84 -15.28
N LEU A 61 -19.78 24.97 -15.53
CA LEU A 61 -18.69 24.72 -14.59
C LEU A 61 -17.93 26.03 -14.31
N ILE A 62 -17.90 26.46 -13.05
CA ILE A 62 -17.14 27.64 -12.60
C ILE A 62 -15.78 27.20 -12.08
N TYR A 63 -15.76 26.13 -11.27
CA TYR A 63 -14.56 25.70 -10.57
C TYR A 63 -14.62 24.22 -10.21
N GLU A 64 -13.44 23.61 -10.05
CA GLU A 64 -13.26 22.23 -9.64
C GLU A 64 -12.24 22.20 -8.50
N ILE A 65 -12.67 21.74 -7.32
CA ILE A 65 -11.83 21.65 -6.13
C ILE A 65 -10.98 20.40 -6.28
N LEU A 66 -9.67 20.61 -6.39
CA LEU A 66 -8.67 19.55 -6.31
C LEU A 66 -8.47 19.19 -4.85
N SER A 67 -8.52 17.89 -4.53
CA SER A 67 -8.19 17.43 -3.19
C SER A 67 -6.70 17.63 -2.92
N ASP A 68 -6.34 18.13 -1.75
CA ASP A 68 -4.95 18.41 -1.34
C ASP A 68 -4.11 17.13 -1.08
N SER A 69 -4.65 15.96 -1.45
CA SER A 69 -3.94 14.69 -1.38
C SER A 69 -2.95 14.55 -2.54
N ASP A 70 -1.84 13.83 -2.33
CA ASP A 70 -0.86 13.51 -3.39
C ASP A 70 -1.49 12.85 -4.65
N THR A 71 -2.68 12.27 -4.52
CA THR A 71 -3.48 11.65 -5.59
C THR A 71 -4.56 12.57 -6.19
N GLY A 72 -4.65 13.82 -5.74
CA GLY A 72 -5.75 14.75 -6.02
C GLY A 72 -5.63 15.48 -7.36
N GLY A 73 -5.63 14.72 -8.45
CA GLY A 73 -5.75 15.25 -9.80
C GLY A 73 -7.19 15.54 -10.21
N LEU A 74 -7.35 16.16 -11.39
CA LEU A 74 -8.64 16.20 -12.07
C LEU A 74 -9.08 14.76 -12.38
N ASN A 75 -10.23 14.34 -11.87
CA ASN A 75 -10.76 13.01 -12.12
C ASN A 75 -12.27 13.05 -12.42
N THR A 76 -12.75 12.05 -13.15
CA THR A 76 -14.18 11.84 -13.40
C THR A 76 -14.45 10.36 -13.33
N ALA A 77 -15.37 9.94 -12.46
CA ALA A 77 -15.88 8.58 -12.50
C ALA A 77 -16.79 8.42 -13.73
N ILE A 78 -16.42 7.51 -14.64
CA ILE A 78 -17.22 7.15 -15.81
C ILE A 78 -17.44 5.63 -15.83
N PRO A 79 -18.59 5.13 -16.32
CA PRO A 79 -18.80 3.70 -16.47
C PRO A 79 -17.84 3.08 -17.49
N LEU A 80 -17.40 1.84 -17.26
CA LEU A 80 -16.44 1.14 -18.12
C LEU A 80 -16.93 1.02 -19.58
N GLU A 81 -18.24 0.83 -19.76
CA GLU A 81 -18.90 0.73 -21.05
C GLU A 81 -18.83 2.03 -21.88
N THR A 82 -18.59 3.18 -21.24
CA THR A 82 -18.39 4.45 -21.94
C THR A 82 -16.97 4.65 -22.47
N ILE A 83 -16.02 3.83 -22.00
CA ILE A 83 -14.62 3.89 -22.43
C ILE A 83 -14.48 3.18 -23.78
N PRO A 84 -13.89 3.84 -24.81
CA PRO A 84 -13.64 3.21 -26.10
C PRO A 84 -12.88 1.89 -25.97
N LEU A 85 -13.30 0.89 -26.75
CA LEU A 85 -12.71 -0.46 -26.69
C LEU A 85 -11.18 -0.43 -26.89
N TYR A 86 -10.70 0.40 -27.82
CA TYR A 86 -9.27 0.56 -28.08
C TYR A 86 -8.50 1.11 -26.88
N CYS A 87 -9.08 2.04 -26.11
CA CYS A 87 -8.44 2.56 -24.90
C CYS A 87 -8.32 1.45 -23.85
N ARG A 88 -9.40 0.67 -23.64
CA ARG A 88 -9.38 -0.47 -22.72
C ARG A 88 -8.31 -1.49 -23.10
N GLN A 89 -8.26 -1.86 -24.38
CA GLN A 89 -7.30 -2.83 -24.91
C GLN A 89 -5.86 -2.31 -24.84
N ALA A 90 -5.62 -1.04 -25.12
CA ALA A 90 -4.30 -0.43 -25.02
C ALA A 90 -3.78 -0.46 -23.57
N THR A 91 -4.61 -0.09 -22.59
CA THR A 91 -4.25 -0.17 -21.17
C THR A 91 -3.92 -1.60 -20.75
N ILE A 92 -4.78 -2.58 -21.13
CA ILE A 92 -4.53 -3.99 -20.83
C ILE A 92 -3.22 -4.45 -21.47
N ALA A 93 -2.97 -4.14 -22.74
CA ALA A 93 -1.75 -4.57 -23.43
C ALA A 93 -0.46 -4.02 -22.80
N VAL A 94 -0.50 -2.83 -22.20
CA VAL A 94 0.66 -2.17 -21.58
C VAL A 94 0.86 -2.60 -20.12
N GLU A 95 -0.22 -2.68 -19.33
CA GLU A 95 -0.13 -2.94 -17.88
C GLU A 95 -0.17 -4.44 -17.54
N ASP A 96 -1.14 -5.17 -18.09
CA ASP A 96 -1.30 -6.63 -17.90
C ASP A 96 -2.07 -7.26 -19.06
N ALA A 97 -1.33 -7.80 -20.04
CA ALA A 97 -1.94 -8.39 -21.23
C ALA A 97 -2.83 -9.60 -20.95
N ASN A 98 -2.65 -10.25 -19.79
CA ASN A 98 -3.39 -11.45 -19.38
C ASN A 98 -4.47 -11.14 -18.33
N PHE A 99 -4.78 -9.86 -18.09
CA PHE A 99 -5.68 -9.38 -17.03
C PHE A 99 -6.98 -10.20 -16.87
N TYR A 100 -7.67 -10.52 -17.97
CA TYR A 100 -8.93 -11.28 -17.94
C TYR A 100 -8.77 -12.80 -17.79
N SER A 101 -7.54 -13.31 -17.82
CA SER A 101 -7.22 -14.73 -17.72
C SER A 101 -6.46 -15.09 -16.44
N HIS A 102 -5.99 -14.10 -15.67
CA HIS A 102 -5.36 -14.33 -14.39
C HIS A 102 -6.38 -14.82 -13.35
N PRO A 103 -6.08 -15.90 -12.60
CA PRO A 103 -6.99 -16.46 -11.60
C PRO A 103 -7.06 -15.64 -10.29
N GLY A 104 -6.19 -14.64 -10.12
CA GLY A 104 -6.00 -13.89 -8.88
C GLY A 104 -4.68 -14.21 -8.20
#